data_AF-A0A422MT70-F1
#
_entry.id   AF-A0A422MT70-F1
#
_cell.length_a   1.000
_cell.length_b   1.000
_cell.length_c   1.000
_cell.angle_alpha   90.00
_cell.angle_beta   90.00
_cell.angle_gamma   90.00
#
_symmetry.space_group_name_H-M   'P 1'
#
loop_
_entity.id
_entity.type
_entity.pdbx_description
1 polymer ?
#
loop_
_entity_poly.entity_id
_entity_poly.type
_entity_poly.pdbx_seq_one_letter_code
_entity_poly.pdbx_strand_id
1 'polypeptide(L)'
;MLLTTPVYSEEKGEGRLHLWMTDNARVHDVGPVSREGDDAAASSLLYRADKKELILLYEKKSGDSYSLVAVSLTEQLERIKSVVKAWKDMDTALNNCLSTGTVDPRIKNVCKGPVPTEGLVGFWSNSLEGNLWKDEYLGVNAMVHGGNVAGTEGGVRFQGAAAGAEWPVGNKGQFQPYHFANKKVHSCGDGDD
;
A
#
# COMPACT_ATOMS: atom_id res chain seq x y z
N MET A 1 -0.90 7.70 -10.78
CA MET A 1 -0.45 6.84 -11.89
C MET A 1 -0.98 5.43 -11.67
N LEU A 2 -1.40 4.75 -12.74
CA LEU A 2 -1.78 3.35 -12.73
C LEU A 2 -0.78 2.56 -13.56
N LEU A 3 -0.43 1.36 -13.12
CA LEU A 3 0.48 0.47 -13.84
C LEU A 3 0.02 -0.98 -13.69
N THR A 4 0.29 -1.79 -14.70
CA THR A 4 0.08 -3.23 -14.63
C THR A 4 1.39 -3.94 -14.84
N THR A 5 1.69 -4.91 -13.99
CA THR A 5 2.90 -5.73 -14.10
C THR A 5 2.55 -7.19 -13.84
N PRO A 6 3.19 -8.13 -14.54
CA PRO A 6 3.06 -9.54 -14.24
C PRO A 6 3.73 -9.87 -12.91
N VAL A 7 3.03 -10.65 -12.08
CA VAL A 7 3.58 -11.34 -10.92
C VAL A 7 3.66 -12.81 -11.29
N TYR A 8 4.87 -13.36 -11.31
CA TYR A 8 5.12 -14.72 -11.76
C TYR A 8 5.00 -15.71 -10.61
N SER A 9 4.27 -16.80 -10.85
CA SER A 9 4.28 -17.94 -9.93
C SER A 9 5.63 -18.67 -9.98
N GLU A 10 6.14 -19.10 -8.83
CA GLU A 10 7.43 -19.81 -8.77
C GLU A 10 7.39 -21.19 -9.45
N GLU A 11 6.21 -21.82 -9.51
CA GLU A 11 6.07 -23.20 -9.98
C GLU A 11 5.96 -23.33 -11.51
N LYS A 12 5.37 -22.33 -12.20
CA LYS A 12 5.03 -22.45 -13.63
C LYS A 12 5.61 -21.36 -14.51
N GLY A 13 6.17 -20.29 -13.94
CA GLY A 13 6.63 -19.13 -14.72
C GLY A 13 5.51 -18.40 -15.46
N GLU A 14 4.24 -18.72 -15.16
CA GLU A 14 3.07 -18.04 -15.70
C GLU A 14 2.85 -16.73 -14.94
N GLY A 15 2.72 -15.64 -15.68
CA GLY A 15 2.54 -14.30 -15.16
C GLY A 15 1.08 -13.97 -14.93
N ARG A 16 0.72 -13.54 -13.71
CA ARG A 16 -0.59 -12.97 -13.41
C ARG A 16 -0.47 -11.45 -13.32
N LEU A 17 -1.23 -10.71 -14.13
CA LEU A 17 -1.18 -9.25 -14.09
C LEU A 17 -1.79 -8.73 -12.80
N HIS A 18 -1.04 -7.91 -12.07
CA HIS A 18 -1.50 -7.10 -10.96
C HIS A 18 -1.65 -5.65 -11.41
N LEU A 19 -2.65 -4.96 -10.84
CA LEU A 19 -2.85 -3.54 -11.00
C LEU A 19 -2.31 -2.81 -9.76
N TRP A 20 -1.46 -1.82 -10.00
CA TRP A 20 -0.89 -0.99 -8.95
C TRP A 20 -1.24 0.46 -9.20
N MET A 21 -1.32 1.21 -8.11
CA MET A 21 -1.48 2.66 -8.15
C MET A 21 -0.43 3.34 -7.31
N THR A 22 0.02 4.50 -7.78
CA THR A 22 1.00 5.33 -7.07
C THR A 22 0.76 6.81 -7.32
N ASP A 23 1.05 7.63 -6.32
CA ASP A 23 1.11 9.09 -6.44
C ASP A 23 2.54 9.62 -6.45
N ASN A 24 3.52 8.77 -6.78
CA ASN A 24 4.96 9.04 -6.78
C ASN A 24 5.64 9.05 -5.40
N ALA A 25 4.88 8.89 -4.31
CA ALA A 25 5.42 8.62 -2.97
C ALA A 25 4.96 7.24 -2.49
N ARG A 26 3.64 7.03 -2.49
CA ARG A 26 2.98 5.82 -1.99
C ARG A 26 2.72 4.87 -3.15
N VAL A 27 2.76 3.57 -2.87
CA VAL A 27 2.41 2.53 -3.85
C VAL A 27 1.45 1.55 -3.18
N HIS A 28 0.34 1.26 -3.86
CA HIS A 28 -0.68 0.33 -3.38
C HIS A 28 -0.96 -0.74 -4.43
N ASP A 29 -1.00 -1.99 -3.97
CA ASP A 29 -1.45 -3.14 -4.78
C ASP A 29 -2.98 -3.18 -4.78
N VAL A 30 -3.58 -2.88 -5.93
CA VAL A 30 -5.03 -3.03 -6.09
C VAL A 30 -5.41 -4.51 -6.21
N GLY A 31 -4.45 -5.35 -6.62
CA GLY A 31 -4.55 -6.79 -6.71
C GLY A 31 -4.54 -7.32 -8.15
N PRO A 32 -4.79 -8.64 -8.32
CA PRO A 32 -4.79 -9.29 -9.61
C PRO A 32 -5.94 -8.82 -10.50
N VAL A 33 -5.66 -8.65 -11.79
CA VAL A 33 -6.61 -8.14 -12.80
C VAL A 33 -6.68 -8.97 -14.08
N SER A 34 -5.69 -9.82 -14.38
CA SER A 34 -5.89 -10.87 -15.38
C SER A 34 -6.77 -12.00 -14.83
N ARG A 35 -7.45 -12.72 -15.73
CA ARG A 35 -8.24 -13.89 -15.36
C ARG A 35 -7.34 -14.96 -14.73
N GLU A 36 -7.93 -15.71 -13.82
CA GLU A 36 -7.22 -16.83 -13.18
C GLU A 36 -6.79 -17.87 -14.21
N GLY A 37 -5.52 -18.31 -14.13
CA GLY A 37 -4.92 -19.26 -15.06
C GLY A 37 -4.49 -18.68 -16.41
N ASP A 38 -4.68 -17.38 -16.65
CA ASP A 38 -4.09 -16.73 -17.83
C ASP A 38 -2.62 -16.40 -17.55
N ASP A 39 -1.73 -16.87 -18.44
CA ASP A 39 -0.35 -16.39 -18.53
C ASP A 39 -0.32 -15.09 -19.34
N ALA A 40 -0.08 -13.97 -18.66
CA ALA A 40 -0.14 -12.64 -19.20
C ALA A 40 1.06 -11.79 -18.78
N ALA A 41 1.73 -11.19 -19.77
CA ALA A 41 2.92 -10.35 -19.56
C ALA A 41 2.75 -8.93 -20.12
N ALA A 42 2.13 -8.79 -21.29
CA ALA A 42 1.90 -7.50 -21.93
C ALA A 42 0.45 -7.02 -21.73
N SER A 43 0.30 -5.72 -21.46
CA SER A 43 -0.99 -5.11 -21.17
C SER A 43 -1.06 -3.64 -21.57
N SER A 44 -2.29 -3.14 -21.67
CA SER A 44 -2.61 -1.73 -21.83
C SER A 44 -3.83 -1.39 -20.99
N LEU A 45 -3.76 -0.26 -20.28
CA LEU A 45 -4.85 0.28 -19.48
C LEU A 45 -5.46 1.49 -20.18
N LEU A 46 -6.79 1.52 -20.24
CA LEU A 46 -7.54 2.66 -20.75
C LEU A 46 -8.52 3.15 -19.69
N TYR A 47 -8.38 4.40 -19.26
CA TYR A 47 -9.37 5.09 -18.46
C TYR A 47 -10.22 6.02 -19.33
N ARG A 48 -11.52 5.77 -19.39
CA ARG A 48 -12.51 6.61 -20.08
C ARG A 48 -13.14 7.56 -19.08
N ALA A 49 -12.68 8.82 -19.04
CA ALA A 49 -13.11 9.79 -18.04
C ALA A 49 -14.59 10.17 -18.15
N ASP A 50 -15.12 10.25 -19.38
CA ASP A 50 -16.53 10.50 -19.70
C ASP A 50 -17.44 9.38 -19.16
N LYS A 51 -16.99 8.13 -19.25
CA LYS A 51 -17.73 6.94 -18.78
C LYS A 51 -17.36 6.50 -17.37
N LYS A 52 -16.32 7.11 -16.78
CA LYS A 52 -15.72 6.71 -15.50
C LYS A 52 -15.43 5.21 -15.45
N GLU A 53 -14.75 4.72 -16.48
CA GLU A 53 -14.54 3.29 -16.68
C GLU A 53 -13.06 3.00 -16.91
N LEU A 54 -12.57 1.93 -16.27
CA LEU A 54 -11.22 1.44 -16.45
C LEU A 54 -11.28 0.10 -17.18
N ILE A 55 -10.53 -0.01 -18.27
CA ILE A 55 -10.46 -1.21 -19.11
C ILE A 55 -9.02 -1.68 -19.15
N LEU A 56 -8.83 -2.98 -18.98
CA LEU A 56 -7.58 -3.67 -19.23
C LEU A 56 -7.69 -4.45 -20.53
N LEU A 57 -6.74 -4.23 -21.43
CA LEU A 57 -6.48 -5.11 -22.57
C LEU A 57 -5.15 -5.81 -22.31
N TYR A 58 -5.10 -7.13 -22.41
CA TYR A 58 -3.86 -7.87 -22.20
C TYR A 58 -3.71 -9.05 -23.16
N GLU A 59 -2.47 -9.47 -23.36
CA GLU A 59 -2.12 -10.67 -24.10
C GLU A 59 -2.17 -11.89 -23.17
N LYS A 60 -2.92 -12.90 -23.57
CA LYS A 60 -2.95 -14.23 -22.95
C LYS A 60 -2.18 -15.20 -23.82
N LYS A 61 -1.19 -15.87 -23.23
CA LYS A 61 -0.44 -16.95 -23.86
C LYS A 61 -1.12 -18.31 -23.63
N SER A 62 -1.08 -19.18 -24.64
CA SER A 62 -1.53 -20.58 -24.58
C SER A 62 -0.65 -21.42 -25.50
N GLY A 63 0.33 -22.12 -24.95
CA GLY A 63 1.38 -22.76 -25.73
C GLY A 63 2.18 -21.72 -26.52
N ASP A 64 2.27 -21.89 -27.84
CA ASP A 64 2.93 -20.94 -28.75
C ASP A 64 1.98 -19.87 -29.33
N SER A 65 0.71 -19.88 -28.91
CA SER A 65 -0.30 -18.94 -29.41
C SER A 65 -0.58 -17.81 -28.42
N TYR A 66 -0.91 -16.63 -28.97
CA TYR A 66 -1.29 -15.44 -28.21
C TYR A 66 -2.69 -14.99 -28.61
N SER A 67 -3.47 -14.55 -27.63
CA SER A 67 -4.80 -13.98 -27.82
C SER A 67 -4.96 -12.70 -27.00
N LEU A 68 -5.87 -11.82 -27.40
CA LEU A 68 -6.16 -10.59 -26.67
C LEU A 68 -7.43 -10.75 -25.83
N VAL A 69 -7.35 -10.32 -24.58
CA VAL A 69 -8.47 -10.34 -23.63
C VAL A 69 -8.73 -8.91 -23.15
N ALA A 70 -9.98 -8.47 -23.26
CA ALA A 70 -10.46 -7.21 -22.70
C ALA A 70 -11.29 -7.47 -21.44
N VAL A 71 -10.98 -6.75 -20.37
CA VAL A 71 -11.65 -6.86 -19.07
C VAL A 71 -12.03 -5.47 -18.56
N SER A 72 -13.27 -5.33 -18.11
CA SER A 72 -13.71 -4.13 -17.39
C SER A 72 -13.29 -4.24 -15.92
N LEU A 73 -12.64 -3.20 -15.41
CA LEU A 73 -12.09 -3.13 -14.07
C LEU A 73 -12.93 -2.23 -13.15
N THR A 74 -14.26 -2.34 -13.24
CA THR A 74 -15.20 -1.50 -12.48
C THR A 74 -14.98 -1.61 -10.97
N GLU A 75 -14.85 -2.82 -10.44
CA GLU A 75 -14.64 -3.03 -9.00
C GLU A 75 -13.28 -2.48 -8.53
N GLN A 76 -12.23 -2.69 -9.31
CA GLN A 76 -10.90 -2.18 -9.04
C GLN A 76 -10.86 -0.66 -9.10
N LEU A 77 -11.61 -0.04 -10.02
CA LEU A 77 -11.75 1.42 -10.08
C LEU A 77 -12.41 2.00 -8.82
N GLU A 78 -13.42 1.34 -8.26
CA GLU A 78 -14.02 1.76 -6.99
C GLU A 78 -13.06 1.60 -5.81
N ARG A 79 -12.24 0.54 -5.80
CA ARG A 79 -11.16 0.37 -4.82
C ARG A 79 -10.11 1.47 -4.95
N ILE A 80 -9.67 1.79 -6.17
CA ILE A 80 -8.72 2.88 -6.44
C ILE A 80 -9.27 4.21 -5.91
N LYS A 81 -10.53 4.55 -6.21
CA LYS A 81 -11.15 5.77 -5.69
C LYS A 81 -11.15 5.82 -4.16
N SER A 82 -11.44 4.67 -3.52
CA SER A 82 -11.43 4.55 -2.06
C SER A 82 -10.04 4.75 -1.47
N VAL A 83 -9.00 4.19 -2.08
CA VAL A 83 -7.60 4.37 -1.66
C VAL A 83 -7.12 5.80 -1.86
N VAL A 84 -7.40 6.41 -3.03
CA VAL A 84 -7.10 7.82 -3.29
C VAL A 84 -7.78 8.73 -2.27
N LYS A 85 -9.03 8.42 -1.88
CA LYS A 85 -9.73 9.15 -0.83
C LYS A 85 -9.05 8.97 0.52
N ALA A 86 -8.71 7.74 0.90
CA ALA A 86 -8.02 7.46 2.16
C ALA A 86 -6.68 8.21 2.28
N TRP A 87 -5.90 8.28 1.19
CA TRP A 87 -4.65 9.06 1.15
C TRP A 87 -4.89 10.55 1.39
N LYS A 88 -5.90 11.14 0.73
CA LYS A 88 -6.26 12.56 0.91
C LYS A 88 -6.77 12.86 2.30
N ASP A 89 -7.60 11.98 2.85
CA ASP A 89 -8.16 12.14 4.19
C ASP A 89 -7.02 12.07 5.23
N MET A 90 -6.06 11.15 5.06
CA MET A 90 -4.89 11.04 5.93
C MET A 90 -3.96 12.25 5.81
N ASP A 91 -3.65 12.70 4.58
CA ASP A 91 -2.85 13.91 4.36
C ASP A 91 -3.51 15.13 5.01
N THR A 92 -4.83 15.25 4.89
CA THR A 92 -5.60 16.34 5.51
C THR A 92 -5.57 16.25 7.04
N ALA A 93 -5.67 15.04 7.59
CA ALA A 93 -5.64 14.82 9.02
C ALA A 93 -4.26 15.18 9.61
N LEU A 94 -3.17 14.76 8.96
CA LEU A 94 -1.79 15.05 9.38
C LEU A 94 -1.44 16.54 9.27
N ASN A 95 -1.84 17.20 8.18
CA ASN A 95 -1.63 18.65 8.02
C ASN A 95 -2.42 19.48 9.04
N ASN A 96 -3.58 18.98 9.50
CA ASN A 96 -4.41 19.64 10.50
C ASN A 96 -4.25 19.03 11.90
N CYS A 97 -3.18 18.28 12.14
CA CYS A 97 -3.02 17.56 13.39
C CYS A 97 -2.82 18.53 14.55
N LEU A 98 -3.85 18.67 15.38
CA LEU A 98 -3.81 19.40 16.64
C LEU A 98 -3.83 18.36 17.76
N SER A 99 -2.88 18.43 18.71
CA SER A 99 -2.86 17.56 19.89
C SER A 99 -4.11 17.67 20.79
N THR A 100 -5.04 18.58 20.50
CA THR A 100 -6.18 18.91 21.34
C THR A 100 -7.44 19.12 20.48
N GLY A 101 -8.23 18.08 20.20
CA GLY A 101 -9.51 18.22 19.49
C GLY A 101 -10.19 16.91 19.04
N THR A 102 -11.32 17.03 18.33
CA THR A 102 -11.99 15.94 17.58
C THR A 102 -11.19 15.63 16.32
N VAL A 103 -10.10 14.89 16.50
CA VAL A 103 -9.20 14.45 15.44
C VAL A 103 -9.58 13.04 15.00
N ASP A 104 -9.25 12.67 13.75
CA ASP A 104 -9.37 11.30 13.26
C ASP A 104 -8.80 10.30 14.30
N PRO A 105 -9.58 9.29 14.76
CA PRO A 105 -9.13 8.34 15.78
C PRO A 105 -7.80 7.66 15.46
N ARG A 106 -7.47 7.52 14.16
CA ARG A 106 -6.21 6.95 13.68
C ARG A 106 -5.00 7.77 14.10
N ILE A 107 -5.14 9.09 14.22
CA ILE A 107 -4.01 9.99 14.52
C ILE A 107 -4.17 10.76 15.85
N LYS A 108 -5.18 10.42 16.63
CA LYS A 108 -5.48 11.07 17.91
C LYS A 108 -4.26 10.99 18.84
N ASN A 109 -3.86 12.16 19.36
CA ASN A 109 -2.70 12.36 20.23
C ASN A 109 -1.34 11.90 19.64
N VAL A 110 -1.23 11.70 18.31
CA VAL A 110 0.04 11.31 17.67
C VAL A 110 0.95 12.52 17.41
N CYS A 111 0.39 13.70 17.12
CA CYS A 111 1.18 14.86 16.68
C CYS A 111 0.81 16.15 17.43
N LYS A 112 1.84 16.98 17.68
CA LYS A 112 1.79 18.28 18.38
C LYS A 112 1.58 19.49 17.46
N GLY A 113 1.51 19.25 16.17
CA GLY A 113 1.24 20.26 15.14
C GLY A 113 1.17 19.61 13.75
N PRO A 114 1.02 20.43 12.70
CA PRO A 114 1.01 19.98 11.32
C PRO A 114 2.21 19.10 10.99
N VAL A 115 1.96 17.93 10.42
CA VAL A 115 3.01 17.01 9.95
C VAL A 115 3.13 17.15 8.42
N PRO A 116 4.31 17.47 7.88
CA PRO A 116 4.52 17.53 6.44
C PRO A 116 4.26 16.17 5.78
N THR A 117 3.43 16.16 4.73
CA THR A 117 3.06 14.93 4.01
C THR A 117 3.77 14.76 2.66
N GLU A 118 4.56 15.77 2.24
CA GLU A 118 5.33 15.69 1.01
C GLU A 118 6.41 14.60 1.10
N GLY A 119 6.37 13.63 0.18
CA GLY A 119 7.28 12.49 0.21
C GLY A 119 7.03 11.50 1.33
N LEU A 120 5.91 11.61 2.07
CA LEU A 120 5.54 10.64 3.10
C LEU A 120 5.02 9.35 2.44
N VAL A 121 5.68 8.23 2.77
CA VAL A 121 5.52 6.93 2.08
C VAL A 121 4.75 5.89 2.89
N GLY A 122 4.61 6.11 4.20
CA GLY A 122 3.91 5.24 5.13
C GLY A 122 3.86 5.89 6.51
N PHE A 123 2.85 5.54 7.29
CA PHE A 123 2.61 6.11 8.61
C PHE A 123 1.97 5.06 9.52
N TRP A 124 2.56 4.86 10.70
CA TRP A 124 2.08 3.89 11.69
C TRP A 124 1.68 4.61 12.96
N SER A 125 0.42 4.48 13.35
CA SER A 125 -0.13 5.11 14.55
C SER A 125 -1.03 4.14 15.32
N ASN A 126 -2.32 4.41 15.46
CA ASN A 126 -3.20 3.73 16.41
C ASN A 126 -3.76 2.39 15.89
N SER A 127 -3.52 2.05 14.63
CA SER A 127 -4.11 0.87 13.98
C SER A 127 -3.28 -0.41 14.17
N LEU A 128 -3.28 -0.96 15.39
CA LEU A 128 -2.72 -2.29 15.68
C LEU A 128 -3.82 -3.37 15.68
N GLU A 129 -3.66 -4.41 14.86
CA GLU A 129 -4.54 -5.60 14.85
C GLU A 129 -3.71 -6.87 15.06
N GLY A 130 -3.77 -7.44 16.27
CA GLY A 130 -2.89 -8.53 16.67
C GLY A 130 -1.42 -8.09 16.57
N ASN A 131 -0.66 -8.75 15.70
CA ASN A 131 0.74 -8.41 15.42
C ASN A 131 0.93 -7.54 14.17
N LEU A 132 -0.16 -7.11 13.52
CA LEU A 132 -0.10 -6.26 12.33
C LEU A 132 -0.29 -4.81 12.73
N TRP A 133 0.78 -4.03 12.67
CA TRP A 133 0.73 -2.59 12.80
C TRP A 133 0.45 -1.99 11.42
N LYS A 134 -0.78 -1.51 11.23
CA LYS A 134 -1.26 -1.12 9.91
C LYS A 134 -0.65 0.20 9.48
N ASP A 135 -0.27 0.25 8.21
CA ASP A 135 0.07 1.51 7.55
C ASP A 135 -1.23 2.28 7.26
N GLU A 136 -1.33 3.48 7.80
CA GLU A 136 -2.50 4.36 7.66
C GLU A 136 -2.69 4.86 6.21
N TYR A 137 -1.64 4.78 5.38
CA TYR A 137 -1.71 4.98 3.94
C TYR A 137 -2.04 3.71 3.14
N LEU A 138 -2.41 2.61 3.80
CA LEU A 138 -2.76 1.35 3.15
C LEU A 138 -1.62 0.77 2.29
N GLY A 139 -0.37 1.12 2.60
CA GLY A 139 0.81 0.53 2.00
C GLY A 139 1.11 -0.82 2.64
N VAL A 140 2.33 -1.00 3.13
CA VAL A 140 2.77 -2.27 3.70
C VAL A 140 2.78 -2.17 5.21
N ASN A 141 1.99 -3.01 5.87
CA ASN A 141 1.96 -3.08 7.33
C ASN A 141 3.33 -3.49 7.91
N ALA A 142 3.63 -2.99 9.11
CA ALA A 142 4.74 -3.48 9.91
C ALA A 142 4.30 -4.68 10.75
N MET A 143 5.22 -5.60 10.99
CA MET A 143 5.00 -6.78 11.82
C MET A 143 5.61 -6.56 13.19
N VAL A 144 4.77 -6.60 14.21
CA VAL A 144 5.18 -6.46 15.59
C VAL A 144 5.49 -7.85 16.17
N HIS A 145 6.59 -7.97 16.90
CA HIS A 145 7.04 -9.24 17.46
C HIS A 145 7.74 -9.04 18.81
N GLY A 146 7.82 -10.13 19.57
CA GLY A 146 8.58 -10.23 20.81
C GLY A 146 7.91 -9.57 22.02
N GLY A 147 8.08 -10.20 23.19
CA GLY A 147 7.60 -9.67 24.47
C GLY A 147 6.09 -9.43 24.54
N ASN A 148 5.70 -8.49 25.41
CA ASN A 148 4.33 -8.00 25.52
C ASN A 148 4.16 -6.76 24.63
N VAL A 149 3.17 -6.81 23.74
CA VAL A 149 2.85 -5.74 22.80
C VAL A 149 1.44 -5.27 23.10
N ALA A 150 1.28 -3.97 23.30
CA ALA A 150 -0.02 -3.34 23.45
C ALA A 150 -0.10 -2.11 22.53
N GLY A 151 -1.22 -1.98 21.83
CA GLY A 151 -1.57 -0.74 21.15
C GLY A 151 -1.80 0.34 22.20
N THR A 152 -1.19 1.50 21.99
CA THR A 152 -1.38 2.68 22.82
C THR A 152 -2.00 3.78 21.98
N GLU A 153 -2.57 4.79 22.63
CA GLU A 153 -2.84 6.03 21.92
C GLU A 153 -1.48 6.61 21.47
N GLY A 154 -1.36 6.95 20.19
CA GLY A 154 -0.11 7.40 19.59
C GLY A 154 0.70 6.34 18.84
N GLY A 155 0.47 5.03 19.05
CA GLY A 155 1.35 3.99 18.51
C GLY A 155 1.30 2.64 19.21
N VAL A 156 2.47 2.03 19.41
CA VAL A 156 2.62 0.70 20.03
C VAL A 156 3.68 0.76 21.11
N ARG A 157 3.39 0.15 22.27
CA ARG A 157 4.36 -0.02 23.35
C ARG A 157 4.97 -1.41 23.31
N PHE A 158 6.29 -1.46 23.18
CA PHE A 158 7.10 -2.68 23.22
C PHE A 158 7.64 -2.90 24.63
N GLN A 159 7.49 -4.11 25.18
CA GLN A 159 8.05 -4.48 26.48
C GLN A 159 8.73 -5.85 26.46
N GLY A 160 9.99 -5.90 26.89
CA GLY A 160 10.77 -7.13 27.02
C GLY A 160 11.85 -7.29 25.95
N ALA A 161 12.69 -8.30 26.14
CA ALA A 161 13.76 -8.62 25.19
C ALA A 161 13.17 -9.01 23.83
N ALA A 162 13.78 -8.50 22.76
CA ALA A 162 13.37 -8.71 21.36
C ALA A 162 11.98 -8.16 20.97
N ALA A 163 11.35 -7.33 21.82
CA ALA A 163 10.12 -6.63 21.47
C ALA A 163 10.42 -5.49 20.48
N GLY A 164 9.70 -5.44 19.36
CA GLY A 164 9.90 -4.43 18.32
C GLY A 164 8.94 -4.58 17.15
N ALA A 165 9.14 -3.77 16.12
CA ALA A 165 8.40 -3.82 14.87
C ALA A 165 9.37 -3.91 13.68
N GLU A 166 9.03 -4.77 12.72
CA GLU A 166 9.74 -4.93 11.47
C GLU A 166 8.86 -4.41 10.33
N TRP A 167 9.38 -3.42 9.60
CA TRP A 167 8.74 -2.94 8.38
C TRP A 167 9.53 -3.39 7.14
N PRO A 168 8.98 -4.28 6.29
CA PRO A 168 9.77 -4.93 5.25
C PRO A 168 10.02 -4.01 4.06
N VAL A 169 11.30 -3.73 3.80
CA VAL A 169 11.77 -2.92 2.66
C VAL A 169 12.09 -3.77 1.43
N GLY A 170 12.91 -4.83 1.60
CA GLY A 170 13.39 -5.68 0.50
C GLY A 170 12.81 -7.10 0.47
N ASN A 171 12.16 -7.56 1.55
CA ASN A 171 11.72 -8.95 1.71
C ASN A 171 10.34 -9.25 1.08
N LYS A 172 9.99 -8.58 -0.02
CA LYS A 172 8.68 -8.72 -0.69
C LYS A 172 8.80 -9.40 -2.08
N GLY A 173 9.95 -10.02 -2.36
CA GLY A 173 10.17 -10.78 -3.59
C GLY A 173 10.16 -9.89 -4.83
N GLN A 174 9.26 -10.20 -5.78
CA GLN A 174 9.16 -9.54 -7.08
C GLN A 174 8.67 -8.09 -7.00
N PHE A 175 7.99 -7.71 -5.92
CA PHE A 175 7.48 -6.34 -5.72
C PHE A 175 8.15 -5.67 -4.52
N GLN A 176 8.90 -4.58 -4.75
CA GLN A 176 9.64 -3.86 -3.71
C GLN A 176 9.27 -2.37 -3.71
N PRO A 177 8.15 -1.99 -3.07
CA PRO A 177 7.65 -0.60 -3.12
C PRO A 177 8.60 0.40 -2.46
N TYR A 178 9.45 -0.07 -1.54
CA TYR A 178 10.36 0.77 -0.76
C TYR A 178 11.82 0.65 -1.16
N HIS A 179 12.10 0.17 -2.37
CA HIS A 179 13.48 0.09 -2.88
C HIS A 179 14.22 1.46 -2.84
N PHE A 180 13.50 2.59 -2.84
CA PHE A 180 14.07 3.93 -2.65
C PHE A 180 14.84 4.09 -1.33
N ALA A 181 14.51 3.32 -0.29
CA ALA A 181 15.17 3.39 1.02
C ALA A 181 16.65 2.98 0.95
N ASN A 182 17.06 2.24 -0.08
CA ASN A 182 18.47 1.94 -0.36
C ASN A 182 19.29 3.16 -0.79
N LYS A 183 18.63 4.28 -1.14
CA LYS A 183 19.29 5.54 -1.51
C LYS A 183 19.17 6.58 -0.41
N LYS A 184 17.95 6.95 -0.03
CA LYS A 184 17.69 7.98 0.97
C LYS A 184 16.31 7.77 1.58
N VAL A 185 16.25 7.74 2.89
CA VAL A 185 15.01 7.70 3.68
C VAL A 185 15.23 8.50 4.97
N HIS A 186 14.15 9.10 5.48
CA HIS A 186 14.13 9.70 6.80
C HIS A 186 13.01 9.02 7.60
N SER A 187 13.35 8.56 8.81
CA SER A 187 12.39 7.98 9.75
C SER A 187 12.30 8.87 10.97
N CYS A 188 11.09 9.28 11.34
CA CYS A 188 10.81 9.99 12.58
C CYS A 188 10.03 9.06 13.50
N GLY A 189 10.42 8.98 14.76
CA GLY A 189 9.67 8.31 15.81
C GLY A 189 9.80 9.09 17.11
N ASP A 190 8.69 9.29 17.80
CA ASP A 190 8.69 9.80 19.17
C ASP A 190 8.79 8.59 20.10
N GLY A 191 9.97 8.42 20.71
CA GLY A 191 10.19 7.47 21.80
C GLY A 191 10.31 8.25 23.11
N ASP A 192 9.58 7.81 24.14
CA ASP A 192 9.92 8.19 25.51
C ASP A 192 11.15 7.36 25.91
N ASP A 193 12.32 8.01 25.97
CA ASP A 193 13.52 7.48 26.67
C ASP A 193 13.27 7.39 28.19
#